data_AF-A0A4P9VWT4-F1
#
_entry.id   AF-A0A4P9VWT4-F1
#
_cell.length_a   1.000
_cell.length_b   1.000
_cell.length_c   1.000
_cell.angle_alpha   90.00
_cell.angle_beta   90.00
_cell.angle_gamma   90.00
#
_symmetry.space_group_name_H-M   'P 1'
#
loop_
_entity.id
_entity.type
_entity.pdbx_description
1 polymer ?
#
loop_
_entity_poly.entity_id
_entity_poly.type
_entity_poly.pdbx_seq_one_letter_code
_entity_poly.pdbx_strand_id
1 'polypeptide(L)'
;TAQQILNCSFSSWYPKFASATLKSKVIRPLPEEFVAYLNADGVFLPLDRYGRSYLWADGDGEDESGEDEDSSIPHFPELQTQIDDAIEELGGAVFPKLNWSSPKDASWIAVEGTLKCRTAADIFLLLKSSDFIAHDLSHAFEDCIAPVESQAALPARPEAFELVLRKWYALVPSMEFRCFVRDGEMVG
;
A
#
# COMPACT_ATOMS: atom_id res chain seq x y z
N THR A 1 -8.23 8.51 19.60
CA THR A 1 -7.27 7.81 20.48
C THR A 1 -6.48 6.82 19.65
N ALA A 2 -5.26 6.45 20.06
CA ALA A 2 -4.44 5.49 19.31
C ALA A 2 -5.15 4.13 19.11
N GLN A 3 -5.91 3.68 20.11
CA GLN A 3 -6.71 2.45 20.01
C GLN A 3 -7.78 2.53 18.91
N GLN A 4 -8.39 3.69 18.68
CA GLN A 4 -9.36 3.86 17.59
C GLN A 4 -8.68 3.66 16.22
N ILE A 5 -7.48 4.22 16.04
CA ILE A 5 -6.69 4.03 14.81
C ILE A 5 -6.32 2.55 14.63
N LEU A 6 -5.81 1.88 15.66
CA LEU A 6 -5.46 0.46 15.61
C LEU A 6 -6.65 -0.45 15.29
N ASN A 7 -7.83 -0.15 15.85
CA ASN A 7 -9.06 -0.88 15.56
C ASN A 7 -9.53 -0.73 14.11
N CYS A 8 -9.18 0.38 13.45
CA CYS A 8 -9.50 0.66 12.06
C CYS A 8 -8.47 0.11 11.05
N SER A 9 -7.35 -0.49 11.51
CA SER A 9 -6.42 -1.18 10.61
C SER A 9 -7.08 -2.40 9.95
N PHE A 10 -6.68 -2.70 8.71
CA PHE A 10 -7.32 -3.75 7.91
C PHE A 10 -7.32 -5.11 8.62
N SER A 11 -6.17 -5.53 9.16
CA SER A 11 -6.07 -6.78 9.92
C SER A 11 -6.97 -6.83 11.17
N SER A 12 -7.30 -5.69 11.78
CA SER A 12 -8.16 -5.64 12.98
C SER A 12 -9.64 -5.95 12.68
N TRP A 13 -10.15 -5.53 11.52
CA TRP A 13 -11.56 -5.68 11.18
C TRP A 13 -11.82 -6.77 10.13
N TYR A 14 -10.87 -7.08 9.25
CA TYR A 14 -11.09 -8.02 8.14
C TYR A 14 -11.54 -9.42 8.60
N PRO A 15 -10.94 -10.06 9.63
CA PRO A 15 -11.40 -11.36 10.10
C PRO A 15 -12.86 -11.38 10.58
N LYS A 16 -13.36 -10.25 11.12
CA LYS A 16 -14.72 -10.13 11.65
C LYS A 16 -15.76 -9.96 10.54
N PHE A 17 -15.37 -9.33 9.43
CA PHE A 17 -16.27 -8.96 8.33
C PHE A 17 -15.90 -9.62 7.00
N ALA A 18 -15.09 -10.68 7.02
CA ALA A 18 -14.59 -11.37 5.82
C ALA A 18 -15.73 -11.84 4.90
N SER A 19 -16.87 -12.24 5.46
CA SER A 19 -18.06 -12.67 4.71
C SER A 19 -18.85 -11.52 4.07
N ALA A 20 -18.64 -10.27 4.53
CA ALA A 20 -19.36 -9.08 4.11
C ALA A 20 -18.47 -8.09 3.32
N THR A 21 -17.26 -8.50 2.93
CA THR A 21 -16.29 -7.65 2.22
C THR A 21 -15.65 -8.40 1.06
N LEU A 22 -14.93 -7.66 0.22
CA LEU A 22 -14.20 -8.23 -0.91
C LEU A 22 -13.04 -9.11 -0.44
N LYS A 23 -12.87 -10.28 -1.07
CA LYS A 23 -11.74 -11.18 -0.81
C LYS A 23 -10.43 -10.40 -0.92
N SER A 24 -9.61 -10.51 0.12
CA SER A 24 -8.36 -9.77 0.25
C SER A 24 -7.27 -10.67 0.84
N LYS A 25 -6.02 -10.36 0.52
CA LYS A 25 -4.81 -10.95 1.07
C LYS A 25 -4.01 -9.88 1.78
N VAL A 26 -3.39 -10.26 2.88
CA VAL A 26 -2.59 -9.37 3.72
C VAL A 26 -1.18 -9.92 3.76
N ILE A 27 -0.22 -9.11 3.31
CA ILE A 27 1.21 -9.37 3.43
C ILE A 27 1.70 -8.57 4.63
N ARG A 28 2.09 -9.27 5.70
CA ARG A 28 2.51 -8.69 6.98
C ARG A 28 3.56 -9.59 7.66
N PRO A 29 4.61 -9.01 8.27
CA PRO A 29 4.97 -7.59 8.26
C PRO A 29 5.53 -7.17 6.90
N LEU A 30 5.35 -5.90 6.54
CA LEU A 30 6.09 -5.31 5.43
C LEU A 30 7.57 -5.16 5.81
N PRO A 31 8.52 -5.49 4.91
CA PRO A 31 9.95 -5.28 5.16
C PRO A 31 10.25 -3.81 5.46
N GLU A 32 11.07 -3.54 6.48
CA GLU A 32 11.46 -2.16 6.85
C GLU A 32 12.17 -1.44 5.70
N GLU A 33 12.95 -2.16 4.89
CA GLU A 33 13.61 -1.62 3.69
C GLU A 33 12.59 -1.12 2.66
N PHE A 34 11.45 -1.83 2.52
CA PHE A 34 10.38 -1.40 1.64
C PHE A 34 9.64 -0.17 2.20
N VAL A 35 9.45 -0.11 3.53
CA VAL A 35 8.88 1.07 4.19
C VAL A 35 9.79 2.28 4.02
N ALA A 36 11.11 2.10 4.18
CA ALA A 36 12.10 3.14 3.94
C ALA A 36 12.09 3.60 2.48
N TYR A 37 11.97 2.67 1.52
CA TYR A 37 11.79 2.99 0.11
C TYR A 37 10.53 3.82 -0.15
N LEU A 38 9.38 3.47 0.45
CA LEU A 38 8.14 4.25 0.27
C LEU A 38 8.29 5.68 0.79
N ASN A 39 8.99 5.86 1.91
CA ASN A 39 9.26 7.17 2.53
C ASN A 39 10.41 7.96 1.88
N ALA A 40 11.24 7.34 1.02
CA ALA A 40 12.32 8.03 0.33
C ALA A 40 11.77 9.07 -0.65
N ASP A 41 12.50 10.15 -0.91
CA ASP A 41 12.08 11.15 -1.89
C ASP A 41 12.20 10.62 -3.33
N GLY A 42 11.38 11.17 -4.23
CA GLY A 42 11.36 10.81 -5.64
C GLY A 42 10.47 9.61 -5.98
N VAL A 43 10.20 9.43 -7.27
CA VAL A 43 9.41 8.31 -7.79
C VAL A 43 10.31 7.51 -8.73
N PHE A 44 10.81 6.38 -8.23
CA PHE A 44 11.60 5.41 -8.99
C PHE A 44 11.10 4.01 -8.67
N LEU A 45 11.22 3.09 -9.62
CA LEU A 45 10.79 1.71 -9.42
C LEU A 45 11.98 0.86 -8.93
N PRO A 46 11.75 -0.07 -7.98
CA PRO A 46 12.70 -1.11 -7.62
C PRO A 46 13.04 -1.98 -8.84
N LEU A 47 14.11 -2.77 -8.75
CA LEU A 47 14.38 -3.84 -9.72
C LEU A 47 13.21 -4.85 -9.74
N ASP A 48 13.00 -5.48 -10.89
CA ASP A 48 12.09 -6.61 -11.00
C ASP A 48 12.59 -7.81 -10.16
N ARG A 49 11.76 -8.84 -10.01
CA ARG A 49 12.12 -10.03 -9.22
C ARG A 49 13.38 -10.79 -9.68
N TYR A 50 13.87 -10.49 -10.88
CA TYR A 50 15.06 -11.07 -11.48
C TYR A 50 16.26 -10.10 -11.45
N GLY A 51 16.13 -8.95 -10.80
CA GLY A 51 17.17 -7.92 -10.74
C GLY A 51 17.27 -7.05 -11.99
N ARG A 52 16.23 -6.98 -12.83
CA ARG A 52 16.24 -6.17 -14.06
C ARG A 52 15.49 -4.87 -13.84
N SER A 53 16.05 -3.75 -14.30
CA SER A 53 15.37 -2.46 -14.20
C SER A 53 14.28 -2.32 -15.27
N TYR A 54 13.17 -1.69 -14.89
CA TYR A 54 12.00 -1.46 -15.74
C TYR A 54 12.24 -0.41 -16.84
N LEU A 55 13.32 0.38 -16.76
CA LEU A 55 13.60 1.48 -17.69
C LEU A 55 14.39 1.06 -18.94
N TRP A 56 15.04 -0.10 -18.93
CA TRP A 56 15.96 -0.53 -20.00
C TRP A 56 15.33 -1.48 -21.03
N ALA A 57 14.02 -1.68 -20.99
CA ALA A 57 13.35 -2.67 -21.86
C ALA A 57 13.04 -2.17 -23.29
N ASP A 58 13.16 -0.87 -23.58
CA ASP A 58 12.70 -0.26 -24.84
C ASP A 58 13.78 0.48 -25.65
N GLY A 59 15.06 0.31 -25.32
CA GLY A 59 16.19 0.96 -26.00
C GLY A 59 17.01 0.01 -26.86
N ASP A 60 16.76 0.00 -28.17
CA ASP A 60 17.72 -0.47 -29.17
C ASP A 60 18.88 0.54 -29.18
N GLY A 61 19.90 0.29 -28.36
CA GLY A 61 21.02 1.20 -28.15
C GLY A 61 22.22 0.43 -27.60
N GLU A 62 23.15 0.11 -28.49
CA GLU A 62 24.50 -0.35 -28.16
C GLU A 62 25.21 0.67 -27.26
N ASP A 63 25.96 0.14 -26.29
CA ASP A 63 27.04 0.78 -25.50
C ASP A 63 26.72 2.01 -24.63
N GLU A 64 26.65 1.81 -23.32
CA GLU A 64 27.76 2.16 -22.42
C GLU A 64 27.53 1.51 -21.04
N SER A 65 28.48 0.65 -20.65
CA SER A 65 28.59 0.07 -19.32
C SER A 65 28.85 1.17 -18.28
N GLY A 66 27.78 1.74 -17.74
CA GLY A 66 27.80 2.52 -16.49
C GLY A 66 27.75 1.56 -15.30
N GLU A 67 28.88 1.00 -14.89
CA GLU A 67 29.00 0.08 -13.74
C GLU A 67 28.76 0.74 -12.36
N ASP A 68 28.31 2.01 -12.31
CA ASP A 68 28.26 2.81 -11.08
C ASP A 68 26.86 3.25 -10.59
N GLU A 69 25.75 3.00 -11.32
CA GLU A 69 24.39 3.41 -10.88
C GLU A 69 23.49 2.29 -10.35
N ASP A 70 23.82 1.02 -10.63
CA ASP A 70 22.95 -0.13 -10.30
C ASP A 70 23.01 -0.56 -8.82
N SER A 71 23.98 -0.05 -8.05
CA SER A 71 24.13 -0.37 -6.62
C SER A 71 23.15 0.38 -5.70
N SER A 72 22.34 1.30 -6.25
CA SER A 72 21.39 2.13 -5.48
C SER A 72 19.91 1.78 -5.70
N ILE A 73 19.58 0.97 -6.72
CA ILE A 73 18.20 0.63 -7.03
C ILE A 73 17.71 -0.44 -6.05
N PRO A 74 16.64 -0.19 -5.29
CA PRO A 74 16.16 -1.17 -4.32
C PRO A 74 15.63 -2.43 -5.03
N HIS A 75 15.68 -3.56 -4.35
CA HIS A 75 15.25 -4.84 -4.89
C HIS A 75 14.54 -5.65 -3.81
N PHE A 76 13.32 -6.11 -4.09
CA PHE A 76 12.45 -6.77 -3.10
C PHE A 76 11.87 -8.10 -3.63
N PRO A 77 12.72 -9.09 -3.97
CA PRO A 77 12.29 -10.29 -4.70
C PRO A 77 11.28 -11.14 -3.92
N GLU A 78 11.45 -11.25 -2.59
CA GLU A 78 10.52 -12.00 -1.72
C GLU A 78 9.15 -11.31 -1.65
N LEU A 79 9.13 -9.99 -1.49
CA LEU A 79 7.89 -9.22 -1.47
C LEU A 79 7.20 -9.27 -2.83
N GLN A 80 7.95 -9.16 -3.93
CA GLN A 80 7.41 -9.29 -5.29
C GLN A 80 6.80 -10.67 -5.52
N THR A 81 7.44 -11.74 -5.04
CA THR A 81 6.89 -13.10 -5.13
C THR A 81 5.57 -13.22 -4.38
N GLN A 82 5.50 -12.73 -3.14
CA GLN A 82 4.27 -12.72 -2.36
C GLN A 82 3.15 -11.89 -3.01
N ILE A 83 3.51 -10.79 -3.68
CA ILE A 83 2.58 -9.96 -4.44
C ILE A 83 2.07 -10.71 -5.66
N ASP A 84 2.96 -11.31 -6.46
CA ASP A 84 2.61 -12.05 -7.67
C ASP A 84 1.67 -13.22 -7.34
N ASP A 85 2.00 -14.01 -6.31
CA ASP A 85 1.17 -15.12 -5.82
C ASP A 85 -0.22 -14.63 -5.38
N ALA A 86 -0.27 -13.51 -4.65
CA ALA A 86 -1.53 -12.94 -4.21
C ALA A 86 -2.37 -12.38 -5.37
N ILE A 87 -1.74 -11.80 -6.39
CA ILE A 87 -2.42 -11.34 -7.62
C ILE A 87 -3.05 -12.53 -8.33
N GLU A 88 -2.31 -13.62 -8.51
CA GLU A 88 -2.82 -14.84 -9.15
C GLU A 88 -4.01 -15.41 -8.37
N GLU A 89 -3.90 -15.55 -7.04
CA GLU A 89 -4.96 -16.11 -6.20
C GLU A 89 -6.23 -15.22 -6.12
N LEU A 90 -6.08 -13.92 -6.36
CA LEU A 90 -7.18 -12.96 -6.39
C LEU A 90 -7.78 -12.78 -7.79
N GLY A 91 -7.29 -13.51 -8.79
CA GLY A 91 -7.84 -13.53 -10.15
C GLY A 91 -7.19 -12.55 -11.12
N GLY A 92 -5.90 -12.26 -10.93
CA GLY A 92 -5.04 -11.53 -11.86
C GLY A 92 -5.14 -10.00 -11.81
N ALA A 93 -6.02 -9.45 -10.98
CA ALA A 93 -6.12 -8.01 -10.78
C ALA A 93 -6.47 -7.67 -9.34
N VAL A 94 -5.76 -6.71 -8.77
CA VAL A 94 -5.90 -6.31 -7.37
C VAL A 94 -5.97 -4.80 -7.20
N PHE A 95 -6.39 -4.39 -6.01
CA PHE A 95 -6.40 -3.03 -5.51
C PHE A 95 -5.51 -2.99 -4.26
N PRO A 96 -4.37 -2.26 -4.27
CA PRO A 96 -3.48 -2.18 -3.13
C PRO A 96 -3.93 -1.14 -2.11
N LYS A 97 -3.64 -1.38 -0.84
CA LYS A 97 -3.71 -0.39 0.24
C LYS A 97 -2.77 -0.77 1.39
N LEU A 98 -2.47 0.17 2.29
CA LEU A 98 -1.80 -0.15 3.56
C LEU A 98 -2.83 -0.43 4.67
N ASN A 99 -2.39 -0.36 5.93
CA ASN A 99 -3.20 -0.57 7.12
C ASN A 99 -4.54 0.19 7.06
N TRP A 100 -4.55 1.45 6.63
CA TRP A 100 -5.74 2.32 6.69
C TRP A 100 -6.15 2.88 5.34
N SER A 101 -5.20 3.43 4.59
CA SER A 101 -5.47 4.23 3.40
C SER A 101 -5.11 3.50 2.11
N SER A 102 -5.85 3.83 1.05
CA SER A 102 -5.59 3.38 -0.32
C SER A 102 -5.01 4.53 -1.16
N PRO A 103 -4.16 4.27 -2.17
CA PRO A 103 -3.47 5.29 -2.95
C PRO A 103 -4.36 5.95 -4.03
N LYS A 104 -5.59 6.36 -3.65
CA LYS A 104 -6.60 6.87 -4.59
C LYS A 104 -6.26 8.22 -5.23
N ASP A 105 -5.51 9.02 -4.49
CA ASP A 105 -4.87 10.27 -4.89
C ASP A 105 -3.75 10.06 -5.92
N ALA A 106 -3.18 8.86 -6.01
CA ALA A 106 -2.14 8.52 -6.99
C ALA A 106 -2.68 7.88 -8.28
N SER A 107 -4.00 7.83 -8.49
CA SER A 107 -4.57 7.22 -9.71
C SER A 107 -4.08 7.86 -11.01
N TRP A 108 -3.61 9.12 -10.96
CA TRP A 108 -3.06 9.84 -12.12
C TRP A 108 -1.75 9.25 -12.68
N ILE A 109 -0.97 8.53 -11.87
CA ILE A 109 0.29 7.93 -12.34
C ILE A 109 0.09 6.54 -12.97
N ALA A 110 -1.06 5.90 -12.73
CA ALA A 110 -1.38 4.61 -13.31
C ALA A 110 -1.68 4.73 -14.81
N VAL A 111 -1.19 3.77 -15.61
CA VAL A 111 -1.35 3.74 -17.08
C VAL A 111 -2.82 3.83 -17.51
N GLU A 112 -3.71 3.11 -16.83
CA GLU A 112 -5.15 3.11 -17.13
C GLU A 112 -5.91 4.23 -16.39
N GLY A 113 -5.24 5.07 -15.59
CA GLY A 113 -5.90 6.06 -14.72
C GLY A 113 -6.77 5.42 -13.64
N THR A 114 -6.54 4.15 -13.29
CA THR A 114 -7.31 3.40 -12.31
C THR A 114 -6.42 2.83 -11.21
N LEU A 115 -7.03 2.38 -10.11
CA LEU A 115 -6.33 1.73 -8.99
C LEU A 115 -6.20 0.21 -9.19
N LYS A 116 -6.35 -0.25 -10.44
CA LYS A 116 -6.24 -1.65 -10.82
C LYS A 116 -4.78 -1.98 -11.09
N CYS A 117 -4.22 -2.86 -10.28
CA CYS A 117 -2.86 -3.38 -10.46
C CYS A 117 -2.91 -4.82 -10.98
N ARG A 118 -1.99 -5.14 -11.89
CA ARG A 118 -1.76 -6.51 -12.38
C ARG A 118 -0.33 -6.99 -12.11
N THR A 119 0.58 -6.08 -11.74
CA THR A 119 1.97 -6.38 -11.46
C THR A 119 2.44 -5.74 -10.15
N ALA A 120 3.53 -6.24 -9.57
CA ALA A 120 4.18 -5.60 -8.43
C ALA A 120 4.65 -4.17 -8.76
N ALA A 121 5.07 -3.91 -10.01
CA ALA A 121 5.47 -2.57 -10.46
C ALA A 121 4.31 -1.57 -10.37
N ASP A 122 3.09 -1.95 -10.80
CA ASP A 122 1.90 -1.10 -10.69
C ASP A 122 1.62 -0.73 -9.22
N ILE A 123 1.77 -1.71 -8.32
CA ILE A 123 1.54 -1.54 -6.88
C ILE A 123 2.60 -0.60 -6.29
N PHE A 124 3.88 -0.83 -6.59
CA PHE A 124 4.97 -0.01 -6.09
C PHE A 124 4.85 1.43 -6.58
N LEU A 125 4.50 1.64 -7.84
CA LEU A 125 4.29 2.97 -8.43
C LEU A 125 3.17 3.74 -7.72
N LEU A 126 2.01 3.11 -7.54
CA LEU A 126 0.86 3.74 -6.88
C LEU A 126 1.13 4.05 -5.41
N LEU A 127 1.72 3.12 -4.67
CA LEU A 127 2.02 3.32 -3.25
C LEU A 127 3.09 4.42 -3.06
N LYS A 128 4.12 4.43 -3.91
CA LYS A 128 5.21 5.41 -3.84
C LYS A 128 4.76 6.84 -4.18
N SER A 129 3.69 6.98 -4.94
CA SER A 129 3.21 8.27 -5.48
C SER A 129 1.98 8.81 -4.74
N SER A 130 1.61 8.25 -3.59
CA SER A 130 0.41 8.62 -2.83
C SER A 130 0.76 9.31 -1.53
N ASP A 131 0.18 10.50 -1.33
CA ASP A 131 0.25 11.27 -0.09
C ASP A 131 -0.53 10.56 1.03
N PHE A 132 -1.62 9.86 0.70
CA PHE A 132 -2.34 9.06 1.69
C PHE A 132 -1.51 7.90 2.22
N ILE A 133 -0.66 7.30 1.38
CA ILE A 133 0.26 6.26 1.83
C ILE A 133 1.39 6.85 2.68
N ALA A 134 1.97 7.98 2.28
CA ALA A 134 2.96 8.69 3.09
C ALA A 134 2.40 9.09 4.47
N HIS A 135 1.13 9.53 4.53
CA HIS A 135 0.44 9.81 5.77
C HIS A 135 0.28 8.57 6.66
N ASP A 136 -0.13 7.42 6.09
CA ASP A 136 -0.22 6.16 6.84
C ASP A 136 1.13 5.77 7.47
N LEU A 137 2.25 6.04 6.78
CA LEU A 137 3.60 5.68 7.25
C LEU A 137 4.15 6.61 8.34
N SER A 138 3.86 7.90 8.26
CA SER A 138 4.53 8.93 9.09
C SER A 138 3.62 9.66 10.07
N HIS A 139 2.31 9.69 9.81
CA HIS A 139 1.37 10.59 10.49
C HIS A 139 0.12 9.90 11.05
N ALA A 140 0.04 8.55 10.99
CA ALA A 140 -1.16 7.79 11.38
C ALA A 140 -1.69 8.07 12.80
N PHE A 141 -0.83 8.50 13.72
CA PHE A 141 -1.17 8.74 15.13
C PHE A 141 -1.07 10.22 15.55
N GLU A 142 -0.78 11.15 14.63
CA GLU A 142 -0.50 12.55 14.96
C GLU A 142 -1.66 13.23 15.70
N ASP A 143 -2.90 12.96 15.28
CA ASP A 143 -4.12 13.53 15.89
C ASP A 143 -4.61 12.76 17.13
N CYS A 144 -3.84 11.79 17.63
CA CYS A 144 -4.26 11.02 18.79
C CYS A 144 -4.16 11.82 20.08
N ILE A 145 -5.31 12.12 20.69
CA ILE A 145 -5.37 12.72 22.02
C ILE A 145 -5.21 11.62 23.08
N ALA A 146 -4.28 11.83 24.01
CA ALA A 146 -4.11 11.07 25.24
C ALA A 146 -4.14 12.03 26.45
N PRO A 147 -4.46 11.56 27.66
CA PRO A 147 -4.25 12.34 28.89
C PRO A 147 -2.81 12.84 28.96
N VAL A 148 -2.59 14.03 29.52
CA VAL A 148 -1.27 14.69 29.58
C VAL A 148 -0.18 13.77 30.14
N GLU A 149 -0.52 12.94 31.12
CA GLU A 149 0.37 11.98 31.78
C GLU A 149 0.81 10.82 30.85
N SER A 150 0.08 10.54 29.78
CA SER A 150 0.30 9.42 28.85
C SER A 150 0.64 9.87 27.43
N GLN A 151 0.84 11.17 27.21
CA GLN A 151 1.08 11.72 25.87
C GLN A 151 2.41 11.26 25.27
N ALA A 152 3.43 11.05 26.11
CA ALA A 152 4.71 10.45 25.71
C ALA A 152 4.62 8.95 25.38
N ALA A 153 3.51 8.29 25.71
CA ALA A 153 3.28 6.86 25.45
C ALA A 153 2.48 6.60 24.16
N LEU A 154 2.12 7.64 23.40
CA LEU A 154 1.46 7.48 22.12
C LEU A 154 2.43 6.85 21.11
N PRO A 155 2.01 5.80 20.39
CA PRO A 155 2.86 5.20 19.37
C PRO A 155 3.02 6.17 18.20
N ALA A 156 4.26 6.39 17.76
CA ALA A 156 4.53 7.19 16.56
C ALA A 156 4.21 6.43 15.26
N ARG A 157 4.30 5.10 15.28
CA ARG A 157 4.06 4.19 14.15
C ARG A 157 3.41 2.89 14.65
N PRO A 158 2.70 2.13 13.80
CA PRO A 158 2.18 0.83 14.20
C PRO A 158 3.33 -0.17 14.46
N GLU A 159 3.03 -1.26 15.17
CA GLU A 159 3.98 -2.36 15.39
C GLU A 159 4.45 -2.98 14.08
N ALA A 160 3.57 -3.06 13.09
CA ALA A 160 3.89 -3.55 11.75
C ALA A 160 3.00 -2.86 10.71
N PHE A 161 3.61 -2.49 9.59
CA PHE A 161 2.88 -2.13 8.38
C PHE A 161 2.45 -3.39 7.64
N GLU A 162 1.34 -3.29 6.91
CA GLU A 162 0.79 -4.38 6.11
C GLU A 162 0.45 -3.90 4.71
N LEU A 163 0.78 -4.71 3.70
CA LEU A 163 0.31 -4.52 2.33
C LEU A 163 -0.93 -5.37 2.13
N VAL A 164 -2.05 -4.73 1.87
CA VAL A 164 -3.33 -5.39 1.61
C VAL A 164 -3.60 -5.35 0.12
N LEU A 165 -3.76 -6.54 -0.46
CA LEU A 165 -4.17 -6.73 -1.84
C LEU A 165 -5.62 -7.20 -1.84
N ARG A 166 -6.52 -6.35 -2.31
CA ARG A 166 -7.94 -6.67 -2.42
C ARG A 166 -8.24 -7.09 -3.85
N LYS A 167 -9.06 -8.11 -4.06
CA LYS A 167 -9.49 -8.49 -5.41
C LYS A 167 -10.13 -7.30 -6.11
N TRP A 168 -9.70 -7.03 -7.34
CA TRP A 168 -10.27 -5.94 -8.14
C TRP A 168 -11.70 -6.25 -8.58
N TYR A 169 -12.58 -5.25 -8.43
CA TYR A 169 -13.92 -5.24 -8.99
C TYR A 169 -14.17 -3.87 -9.60
N ALA A 170 -14.83 -3.84 -10.77
CA ALA A 170 -15.31 -2.61 -11.36
C ALA A 170 -16.60 -2.16 -10.63
N LEU A 171 -16.41 -1.52 -9.48
CA LEU A 171 -17.52 -0.95 -8.71
C LEU A 171 -18.05 0.31 -9.40
N VAL A 172 -19.36 0.49 -9.37
CA VAL A 172 -20.00 1.70 -9.89
C VAL A 172 -19.95 2.76 -8.79
N PRO A 173 -19.23 3.89 -8.97
CA PRO A 173 -19.05 4.87 -7.90
C PRO A 173 -20.36 5.42 -7.32
N SER A 174 -21.43 5.48 -8.13
CA SER A 174 -22.76 5.92 -7.68
C SER A 174 -23.45 4.95 -6.71
N MET A 175 -22.90 3.76 -6.52
CA MET A 175 -23.37 2.75 -5.55
C MET A 175 -22.43 2.60 -4.35
N GLU A 176 -21.47 3.51 -4.21
CA GLU A 176 -20.61 3.59 -3.03
C GLU A 176 -21.20 4.59 -2.03
N PHE A 177 -21.41 4.12 -0.80
CA PHE A 177 -21.96 4.93 0.28
C PHE A 177 -20.99 4.96 1.45
N ARG A 178 -20.91 6.11 2.11
CA ARG A 178 -20.22 6.24 3.41
C ARG A 178 -21.27 6.31 4.49
N CYS A 179 -21.29 5.30 5.35
CA CYS A 179 -22.18 5.25 6.50
C CYS A 179 -21.46 5.74 7.75
N PHE A 180 -22.17 6.48 8.60
CA PHE A 180 -21.73 6.98 9.89
C PHE A 180 -22.49 6.24 10.99
N VAL A 181 -21.76 5.70 11.96
CA VAL A 181 -22.32 4.93 13.08
C VAL A 181 -21.91 5.59 14.40
N ARG A 182 -22.88 5.77 15.29
CA ARG A 182 -22.66 6.27 16.65
C ARG A 182 -23.50 5.46 17.62
N ASP A 183 -22.92 5.04 18.74
CA ASP A 183 -23.60 4.24 19.78
C ASP A 183 -24.29 2.96 19.26
N GLY A 184 -23.75 2.37 18.20
CA GLY A 184 -24.32 1.16 17.57
C GLY A 184 -25.45 1.43 16.59
N GLU A 185 -25.82 2.69 16.36
CA GLU A 185 -26.90 3.09 15.45
C GLU A 185 -26.37 3.85 14.22
N MET A 186 -27.00 3.65 13.06
CA MET A 186 -26.68 4.38 11.83
C MET A 186 -27.26 5.79 11.90
N VAL A 187 -26.41 6.81 11.74
CA VAL A 187 -26.77 8.23 11.89
C VAL A 187 -26.67 9.02 10.57
N GLY A 188 -26.08 8.42 9.53
CA GLY A 188 -25.94 9.04 8.21
C GLY A 188 -25.18 8.16 7.24
#